data_AF-A0A9P6I8T8-F1
#
_entry.id   AF-A0A9P6I8T8-F1
#
_cell.length_a   1.000
_cell.length_b   1.000
_cell.length_c   1.000
_cell.angle_alpha   90.00
_cell.angle_beta   90.00
_cell.angle_gamma   90.00
#
_symmetry.space_group_name_H-M   'P 1'
#
loop_
_entity.id
_entity.type
_entity.pdbx_description
1 polymer ?
#
loop_
_entity_poly.entity_id
_entity_poly.type
_entity_poly.pdbx_seq_one_letter_code
_entity_poly.pdbx_strand_id
1 'polypeptide(L)'
;MRFFFTLALLAGLAFGAPSLPSVERRDAIMEFDKFFIGSLAPYNGNFVRFSVKPTPGASFTTCMLRDWDGGRIIPTYGRTVCSNDGENATNSITWSLQPMGTGWHFSCWWAFTSHGAVLSEVHLGPEKFANVTLPAHQGGGWLMEYVGDHYFNLTARTV
;
A
#
# COMPACT_ATOMS: atom_id res chain seq x y z
N MET A 1 72.43 13.99 -15.06
CA MET A 1 72.03 13.66 -13.68
C MET A 1 70.56 14.01 -13.48
N ARG A 2 69.72 12.98 -13.27
CA ARG A 2 68.48 12.90 -12.46
C ARG A 2 67.44 14.03 -12.57
N PHE A 3 66.48 13.87 -13.49
CA PHE A 3 65.11 14.36 -13.35
C PHE A 3 64.31 13.34 -12.52
N PHE A 4 64.19 13.55 -11.21
CA PHE A 4 63.44 12.66 -10.31
C PHE A 4 62.86 13.44 -9.12
N PHE A 5 62.15 14.55 -9.34
CA PHE A 5 61.45 15.22 -8.24
C PHE A 5 60.23 15.98 -8.75
N THR A 6 59.17 15.29 -9.17
CA THR A 6 57.86 15.93 -9.42
C THR A 6 56.68 14.95 -9.36
N LEU A 7 56.77 13.89 -8.56
CA LEU A 7 55.68 12.90 -8.42
C LEU A 7 55.14 12.75 -6.98
N ALA A 8 55.49 13.65 -6.07
CA ALA A 8 55.14 13.54 -4.65
C ALA A 8 54.02 14.49 -4.18
N LEU A 9 53.35 15.22 -5.08
CA LEU A 9 52.29 16.18 -4.70
C LEU A 9 50.85 15.74 -5.04
N LEU A 10 50.66 14.54 -5.60
CA LEU A 10 49.33 14.04 -5.99
C LEU A 10 48.78 12.91 -5.10
N ALA A 11 49.51 12.49 -4.06
CA ALA A 11 49.10 11.41 -3.17
C ALA A 11 48.36 11.88 -1.89
N GLY A 12 48.04 13.17 -1.78
CA GLY A 12 47.49 13.76 -0.53
C GLY A 12 45.97 13.91 -0.44
N LEU A 13 45.20 13.62 -1.50
CA LEU A 13 43.76 13.96 -1.57
C LEU A 13 42.81 12.75 -1.52
N ALA A 14 43.31 11.53 -1.30
CA ALA A 14 42.49 10.31 -1.37
C ALA A 14 42.09 9.71 -0.01
N PHE A 15 42.28 10.42 1.10
CA PHE A 15 41.86 9.96 2.43
C PHE A 15 40.96 10.98 3.11
N GLY A 16 39.67 10.95 2.76
CA GLY A 16 38.69 11.79 3.42
C GLY A 16 37.37 11.96 2.68
N ALA A 17 37.00 11.02 1.79
CA ALA A 17 35.59 10.94 1.44
C ALA A 17 34.86 10.48 2.72
N PRO A 18 34.00 11.31 3.33
CA PRO A 18 33.12 10.80 4.38
C PRO A 18 32.38 9.63 3.74
N SER A 19 32.48 8.45 4.35
CA SER A 19 31.60 7.34 3.99
C SER A 19 30.20 7.90 4.10
N LEU A 20 29.53 8.09 2.96
CA LEU A 20 28.10 8.38 2.96
C LEU A 20 27.50 7.35 3.91
N PRO A 21 26.71 7.77 4.92
CA PRO A 21 26.05 6.81 5.79
C PRO A 21 25.38 5.82 4.84
N SER A 22 25.65 4.52 5.03
CA SER A 22 24.90 3.50 4.33
C SER A 22 23.45 3.84 4.59
N VAL A 23 22.77 4.39 3.58
CA VAL A 23 21.32 4.54 3.63
C VAL A 23 20.90 3.11 3.78
N GLU A 24 20.55 2.73 5.00
CA GLU A 24 19.90 1.49 5.30
C GLU A 24 18.75 1.46 4.30
N ARG A 25 18.89 0.61 3.27
CA ARG A 25 17.86 0.46 2.25
C ARG A 25 16.73 -0.19 3.00
N ARG A 26 15.92 0.63 3.68
CA ARG A 26 14.57 0.26 4.04
C ARG A 26 13.95 -0.03 2.70
N ASP A 27 13.71 -1.31 2.45
CA ASP A 27 12.90 -1.72 1.32
C ASP A 27 11.71 -0.75 1.29
N ALA A 28 11.45 -0.16 0.14
CA ALA A 28 10.34 0.75 0.04
C ALA A 28 9.11 -0.08 0.46
N ILE A 29 8.35 0.40 1.43
CA ILE A 29 7.23 -0.31 2.04
C ILE A 29 6.04 0.63 2.00
N MET A 30 4.88 0.11 1.58
CA MET A 30 3.61 0.80 1.75
C MET A 30 3.02 0.41 3.10
N GLU A 31 2.55 1.40 3.84
CA GLU A 31 1.86 1.18 5.12
C GLU A 31 0.35 1.30 4.90
N PHE A 32 -0.39 0.32 5.40
CA PHE A 32 -1.84 0.23 5.34
C PHE A 32 -2.42 0.25 6.75
N ASP A 33 -3.52 0.96 6.94
CA ASP A 33 -4.21 1.04 8.22
C ASP A 33 -5.73 1.01 7.99
N LYS A 34 -6.50 0.68 9.03
CA LYS A 34 -7.97 0.75 9.00
C LYS A 34 -8.57 -0.01 7.81
N PHE A 35 -8.02 -1.20 7.53
CA PHE A 35 -8.47 -2.01 6.40
C PHE A 35 -9.68 -2.84 6.83
N PHE A 36 -10.84 -2.41 6.34
CA PHE A 36 -12.13 -3.02 6.55
C PHE A 36 -12.72 -3.55 5.25
N ILE A 37 -13.35 -4.72 5.37
CA ILE A 37 -14.13 -5.33 4.31
C ILE A 37 -15.46 -5.78 4.91
N GLY A 38 -16.58 -5.51 4.25
CA GLY A 38 -17.87 -5.94 4.78
C GLY A 38 -19.04 -5.67 3.87
N SER A 39 -20.21 -5.99 4.40
CA SER A 39 -21.51 -5.71 3.78
C SER A 39 -22.43 -5.07 4.80
N LEU A 40 -23.19 -4.08 4.36
CA LEU A 40 -24.18 -3.39 5.18
C LEU A 40 -25.49 -4.20 5.17
N ALA A 41 -26.08 -4.43 6.34
CA ALA A 41 -27.37 -5.12 6.39
C ALA A 41 -28.53 -4.19 5.92
N PRO A 42 -29.65 -4.78 5.46
CA PRO A 42 -29.85 -6.21 5.26
C PRO A 42 -29.08 -6.78 4.05
N TYR A 43 -28.91 -6.02 2.96
CA TYR A 43 -28.05 -6.32 1.81
C TYR A 43 -27.78 -5.03 1.00
N ASN A 44 -27.44 -3.93 1.68
CA ASN A 44 -27.26 -2.61 1.05
C ASN A 44 -25.83 -2.45 0.50
N GLY A 45 -25.34 -3.47 -0.19
CA GLY A 45 -24.05 -3.42 -0.85
C GLY A 45 -22.85 -3.83 0.00
N ASN A 46 -21.76 -4.04 -0.73
CA ASN A 46 -20.44 -4.32 -0.21
C ASN A 46 -19.66 -3.03 -0.02
N PHE A 47 -18.66 -3.06 0.86
CA PHE A 47 -17.66 -2.02 0.91
C PHE A 47 -16.28 -2.56 1.22
N VAL A 48 -15.30 -1.80 0.73
CA VAL A 48 -13.90 -1.93 1.08
C VAL A 48 -13.44 -0.55 1.53
N ARG A 49 -12.77 -0.46 2.68
CA ARG A 49 -12.16 0.76 3.17
C ARG A 49 -10.77 0.45 3.67
N PHE A 50 -9.81 1.30 3.36
CA PHE A 50 -8.47 1.25 3.94
C PHE A 50 -7.83 2.64 3.87
N SER A 51 -6.82 2.86 4.69
CA SER A 51 -5.93 4.02 4.59
C SER A 51 -4.56 3.53 4.15
N VAL A 52 -3.93 4.24 3.22
CA VAL A 52 -2.59 3.91 2.70
C VAL A 52 -1.65 5.09 2.81
N LYS A 53 -0.42 4.82 3.24
CA LYS A 53 0.70 5.74 3.24
C LYS A 53 1.77 5.20 2.28
N PRO A 54 1.91 5.79 1.07
CA PRO A 54 2.76 5.22 0.03
C PRO A 54 4.26 5.26 0.31
N THR A 55 4.71 6.25 1.09
CA THR A 55 6.11 6.44 1.44
C THR A 55 6.25 6.90 2.90
N PRO A 56 7.41 6.68 3.55
CA PRO A 56 7.65 7.08 4.94
C PRO A 56 7.52 8.58 5.30
N GLY A 57 7.19 9.47 4.37
CA GLY A 57 6.93 10.90 4.63
C GLY A 57 5.57 11.39 4.14
N ALA A 58 4.76 10.52 3.53
CA ALA A 58 3.43 10.89 3.05
C ALA A 58 2.38 10.87 4.17
N SER A 59 1.31 11.62 3.99
CA SER A 59 0.10 11.47 4.82
C SER A 59 -0.72 10.26 4.37
N PHE A 60 -1.49 9.70 5.30
CA PHE A 60 -2.45 8.65 4.95
C PHE A 60 -3.54 9.17 4.02
N THR A 61 -3.77 8.43 2.94
CA THR A 61 -4.90 8.63 2.02
C THR A 61 -5.92 7.55 2.29
N THR A 62 -7.19 7.92 2.49
CA THR A 62 -8.27 6.93 2.66
C THR A 62 -8.84 6.56 1.30
N CYS A 63 -8.88 5.27 1.03
CA CYS A 63 -9.56 4.68 -0.10
C CYS A 63 -10.81 3.94 0.41
N MET A 64 -11.93 4.19 -0.24
CA MET A 64 -13.20 3.59 0.06
C MET A 64 -13.97 3.36 -1.23
N LEU A 65 -14.52 2.17 -1.37
CA LEU A 65 -15.48 1.82 -2.41
C LEU A 65 -16.71 1.23 -1.73
N ARG A 66 -17.87 1.78 -2.05
CA ARG A 66 -19.15 1.12 -1.83
C ARG A 66 -19.69 0.62 -3.15
N ASP A 67 -20.21 -0.59 -3.11
CA ASP A 67 -20.84 -1.28 -4.22
C ASP A 67 -22.26 -1.62 -3.80
N TRP A 68 -23.19 -0.72 -4.10
CA TRP A 68 -24.59 -0.80 -3.69
C TRP A 68 -25.37 -1.95 -4.33
N ASP A 69 -24.88 -2.46 -5.47
CA ASP A 69 -25.45 -3.61 -6.16
C ASP A 69 -24.86 -4.95 -5.64
N GLY A 70 -23.88 -4.87 -4.75
CA GLY A 70 -23.22 -6.02 -4.14
C GLY A 70 -24.10 -6.82 -3.18
N GLY A 71 -23.88 -8.14 -3.14
CA GLY A 71 -24.52 -9.05 -2.18
C GLY A 71 -23.75 -9.20 -0.88
N ARG A 72 -23.97 -10.29 -0.14
CA ARG A 72 -23.19 -10.60 1.08
C ARG A 72 -21.71 -10.89 0.80
N ILE A 73 -21.38 -11.32 -0.42
CA ILE A 73 -20.03 -11.76 -0.79
C ILE A 73 -19.34 -10.60 -1.51
N ILE A 74 -18.13 -10.29 -1.08
CA ILE A 74 -17.27 -9.28 -1.69
C ILE A 74 -16.81 -9.79 -3.06
N PRO A 75 -17.14 -9.11 -4.17
CA PRO A 75 -16.75 -9.54 -5.51
C PRO A 75 -15.28 -9.21 -5.79
N THR A 76 -14.85 -9.50 -7.03
CA THR A 76 -13.58 -8.98 -7.53
C THR A 76 -13.74 -7.50 -7.88
N TYR A 77 -12.91 -6.67 -7.27
CA TYR A 77 -12.72 -5.29 -7.70
C TYR A 77 -11.45 -5.21 -8.53
N GLY A 78 -11.61 -4.88 -9.81
CA GLY A 78 -10.49 -4.62 -10.72
C GLY A 78 -9.69 -3.39 -10.28
N ARG A 79 -8.68 -3.03 -11.07
CA ARG A 79 -7.82 -1.88 -10.77
C ARG A 79 -8.64 -0.59 -10.70
N THR A 80 -8.87 -0.12 -9.48
CA THR A 80 -9.77 0.97 -9.11
C THR A 80 -8.96 2.14 -8.57
N VAL A 81 -9.35 3.37 -8.92
CA VAL A 81 -8.71 4.58 -8.38
C VAL A 81 -9.07 4.74 -6.90
N CYS A 82 -8.08 5.05 -6.07
CA CYS A 82 -8.32 5.40 -4.68
C CYS A 82 -9.15 6.69 -4.61
N SER A 83 -10.32 6.61 -3.99
CA SER A 83 -11.19 7.74 -3.68
C SER A 83 -11.84 7.49 -2.33
N ASN A 84 -12.37 8.51 -1.68
CA ASN A 84 -13.20 8.33 -0.50
C ASN A 84 -14.66 8.22 -0.92
N ASP A 85 -15.08 7.03 -1.38
CA ASP A 85 -16.45 6.76 -1.82
C ASP A 85 -16.87 7.58 -3.05
N GLY A 86 -15.99 7.67 -4.04
CA GLY A 86 -16.19 8.48 -5.25
C GLY A 86 -15.84 9.96 -5.09
N GLU A 87 -15.59 10.44 -3.87
CA GLU A 87 -15.12 11.80 -3.59
C GLU A 87 -13.59 11.86 -3.51
N ASN A 88 -12.99 13.00 -3.87
CA ASN A 88 -11.56 13.29 -3.70
C ASN A 88 -10.63 12.18 -4.24
N ALA A 89 -10.76 11.86 -5.53
CA ALA A 89 -9.95 10.84 -6.18
C ALA A 89 -8.45 11.19 -6.17
N THR A 90 -7.64 10.26 -5.67
CA THR A 90 -6.18 10.30 -5.69
C THR A 90 -5.68 9.42 -6.83
N ASN A 91 -5.59 10.00 -8.04
CA ASN A 91 -5.26 9.27 -9.26
C ASN A 91 -3.87 8.60 -9.25
N SER A 92 -2.98 9.01 -8.35
CA SER A 92 -1.68 8.38 -8.15
C SER A 92 -1.76 7.05 -7.41
N ILE A 93 -2.90 6.70 -6.79
CA ILE A 93 -3.08 5.45 -6.06
C ILE A 93 -4.21 4.66 -6.72
N THR A 94 -3.92 3.42 -7.09
CA THR A 94 -4.93 2.46 -7.56
C THR A 94 -4.81 1.16 -6.79
N TRP A 95 -5.88 0.39 -6.70
CA TRP A 95 -5.90 -0.86 -5.94
C TRP A 95 -6.85 -1.87 -6.57
N SER A 96 -6.69 -3.14 -6.23
CA SER A 96 -7.60 -4.21 -6.60
C SER A 96 -7.77 -5.19 -5.45
N LEU A 97 -8.90 -5.88 -5.44
CA LEU A 97 -9.19 -6.91 -4.46
C LEU A 97 -9.84 -8.09 -5.17
N GLN A 98 -9.30 -9.29 -5.00
CA GLN A 98 -9.81 -10.50 -5.62
C GLN A 98 -10.04 -11.58 -4.56
N PRO A 99 -11.23 -12.21 -4.50
CA PRO A 99 -11.45 -13.37 -3.64
C PRO A 99 -10.55 -14.56 -4.04
N MET A 100 -9.95 -15.22 -3.06
CA MET A 100 -9.11 -16.41 -3.22
C MET A 100 -9.47 -17.47 -2.18
N GLY A 101 -10.33 -18.43 -2.55
CA GLY A 101 -10.81 -19.45 -1.63
C GLY A 101 -11.54 -18.84 -0.44
N THR A 102 -10.94 -18.92 0.75
CA THR A 102 -11.47 -18.34 1.99
C THR A 102 -10.89 -16.96 2.35
N GLY A 103 -9.96 -16.44 1.54
CA GLY A 103 -9.31 -15.15 1.75
C GLY A 103 -9.42 -14.23 0.53
N TRP A 104 -8.54 -13.23 0.47
CA TRP A 104 -8.46 -12.28 -0.64
C TRP A 104 -7.02 -12.01 -1.06
N HIS A 105 -6.81 -11.67 -2.32
CA HIS A 105 -5.59 -11.06 -2.81
C HIS A 105 -5.81 -9.56 -2.97
N PHE A 106 -4.98 -8.77 -2.31
CA PHE A 106 -5.03 -7.33 -2.38
C PHE A 106 -3.75 -6.80 -3.03
N SER A 107 -3.92 -5.93 -4.02
CA SER A 107 -2.82 -5.24 -4.70
C SER A 107 -3.05 -3.74 -4.67
N CYS A 108 -2.00 -2.98 -4.46
CA CYS A 108 -2.02 -1.52 -4.44
C CYS A 108 -0.84 -0.97 -5.23
N TRP A 109 -1.11 -0.01 -6.12
CA TRP A 109 -0.10 0.68 -6.91
C TRP A 109 -0.07 2.15 -6.54
N TRP A 110 1.13 2.67 -6.36
CA TRP A 110 1.38 4.10 -6.26
C TRP A 110 2.27 4.57 -7.42
N ALA A 111 1.72 5.42 -8.28
CA ALA A 111 2.44 6.07 -9.36
C ALA A 111 3.10 7.36 -8.84
N PHE A 112 4.42 7.42 -8.92
CA PHE A 112 5.22 8.59 -8.54
C PHE A 112 5.68 9.40 -9.76
N THR A 113 5.57 8.82 -10.96
CA THR A 113 5.70 9.53 -12.25
C THR A 113 4.70 8.96 -13.26
N SER A 114 4.65 9.52 -14.46
CA SER A 114 3.83 8.98 -15.57
C SER A 114 4.26 7.59 -16.06
N HIS A 115 5.48 7.13 -15.74
CA HIS A 115 6.04 5.86 -16.23
C HIS A 115 6.53 4.95 -15.08
N GLY A 116 6.50 5.43 -13.85
CA GLY A 116 7.04 4.74 -12.68
C GLY A 116 5.98 4.55 -11.61
N ALA A 117 5.76 3.29 -11.23
CA ALA A 117 4.91 2.91 -10.13
C ALA A 117 5.59 1.85 -9.26
N VAL A 118 5.24 1.86 -7.97
CA VAL A 118 5.54 0.76 -7.07
C VAL A 118 4.27 -0.01 -6.79
N LEU A 119 4.41 -1.31 -6.62
CA LEU A 119 3.32 -2.24 -6.36
C LEU A 119 3.53 -2.91 -5.01
N SER A 120 2.47 -3.01 -4.23
CA SER A 120 2.40 -3.79 -3.02
C SER A 120 1.31 -4.84 -3.14
N GLU A 121 1.61 -6.10 -2.84
CA GLU A 121 0.65 -7.20 -2.95
C GLU A 121 0.69 -8.06 -1.69
N VAL A 122 -0.47 -8.53 -1.25
CA VAL A 122 -0.60 -9.39 -0.08
C VAL A 122 -1.75 -10.36 -0.25
N HIS A 123 -1.55 -11.59 0.26
CA HIS A 123 -2.62 -12.55 0.47
C HIS A 123 -3.18 -12.37 1.87
N LEU A 124 -4.45 -12.01 1.93
CA LEU A 124 -5.21 -11.78 3.14
C LEU A 124 -5.99 -13.06 3.47
N GLY A 125 -5.35 -13.95 4.24
CA GLY A 125 -5.99 -15.17 4.74
C GLY A 125 -7.10 -14.87 5.75
N PRO A 126 -8.04 -15.81 5.98
CA PRO A 126 -9.12 -15.63 6.95
C PRO A 126 -8.62 -15.39 8.38
N GLU A 127 -7.44 -15.90 8.74
CA GLU A 127 -6.80 -15.68 10.04
C GLU A 127 -6.32 -14.24 10.26
N LYS A 128 -6.24 -13.44 9.20
CA LYS A 128 -5.84 -12.03 9.25
C LYS A 128 -7.03 -11.09 9.43
N PHE A 129 -8.24 -11.62 9.59
CA PHE A 129 -9.45 -10.83 9.77
C PHE A 129 -10.15 -11.14 11.10
N ALA A 130 -10.43 -10.10 11.86
CA ALA A 130 -11.28 -10.16 13.03
C ALA A 130 -12.70 -9.71 12.66
N ASN A 131 -13.71 -10.49 13.05
CA ASN A 131 -15.11 -10.10 12.90
C ASN A 131 -15.41 -8.94 13.86
N VAL A 132 -15.88 -7.84 13.30
CA VAL A 132 -16.39 -6.70 14.06
C VAL A 132 -17.90 -6.71 13.91
N THR A 133 -18.61 -6.89 15.03
CA THR A 133 -20.07 -6.87 15.00
C THR A 133 -20.52 -5.41 14.92
N LEU A 134 -21.15 -5.03 13.80
CA LEU A 134 -21.78 -3.71 13.72
C LEU A 134 -23.01 -3.71 14.63
N PRO A 135 -23.15 -2.74 15.56
CA PRO A 135 -24.30 -2.66 16.43
C PRO A 135 -25.61 -2.62 15.61
N ALA A 136 -26.63 -3.35 16.04
CA ALA A 136 -27.90 -3.46 15.31
C ALA A 136 -28.58 -2.11 15.02
N HIS A 137 -28.31 -1.08 15.84
CA HIS A 137 -28.82 0.29 15.64
C HIS A 137 -28.06 1.09 14.57
N GLN A 138 -26.96 0.58 14.03
CA GLN A 138 -26.20 1.14 12.89
C GLN A 138 -26.52 0.44 11.56
N GLY A 139 -27.71 -0.17 11.47
CA GLY A 139 -28.19 -0.87 10.27
C GLY A 139 -27.94 -2.38 10.27
N GLY A 140 -27.14 -2.89 11.20
CA GLY A 140 -26.64 -4.27 11.16
C GLY A 140 -25.68 -4.49 9.98
N GLY A 141 -25.06 -5.67 9.91
CA GLY A 141 -24.13 -6.02 8.83
C GLY A 141 -23.05 -6.96 9.32
N TRP A 142 -22.17 -7.37 8.40
CA TRP A 142 -20.95 -8.07 8.77
C TRP A 142 -19.77 -7.22 8.31
N LEU A 143 -18.83 -6.99 9.21
CA LEU A 143 -17.62 -6.22 9.02
C LEU A 143 -16.47 -7.10 9.48
N MET A 144 -15.40 -7.12 8.69
CA MET A 144 -14.13 -7.70 9.08
C MET A 144 -13.05 -6.63 9.05
N GLU A 145 -12.28 -6.57 10.11
CA GLU A 145 -11.10 -5.72 10.23
C GLU A 145 -9.85 -6.57 10.01
N TYR A 146 -8.95 -6.10 9.15
CA TYR A 146 -7.65 -6.70 8.98
C TYR A 146 -6.78 -6.41 10.21
N VAL A 147 -6.24 -7.46 10.82
CA VAL A 147 -5.43 -7.41 12.05
C VAL A 147 -4.00 -7.94 11.85
N GLY A 148 -3.57 -8.07 10.59
CA GLY A 148 -2.23 -8.54 10.24
C GLY A 148 -1.18 -7.41 10.22
N ASP A 149 -0.04 -7.69 9.59
CA ASP A 149 1.04 -6.70 9.43
C ASP A 149 0.55 -5.53 8.59
N HIS A 150 0.86 -4.31 9.01
CA HIS A 150 0.45 -3.08 8.33
C HIS A 150 1.44 -2.64 7.24
N TYR A 151 2.57 -3.33 7.14
CA TYR A 151 3.69 -3.01 6.26
C TYR A 151 3.77 -4.06 5.17
N PHE A 152 3.39 -3.68 3.95
CA PHE A 152 3.45 -4.59 2.82
C PHE A 152 4.69 -4.30 1.97
N ASN A 153 5.42 -5.37 1.66
CA ASN A 153 6.63 -5.28 0.83
C ASN A 153 6.29 -4.72 -0.56
N LEU A 154 7.22 -3.94 -1.10
CA LEU A 154 7.09 -3.43 -2.47
C LEU A 154 7.85 -4.29 -3.46
N THR A 155 7.18 -4.53 -4.58
CA THR A 155 7.79 -4.99 -5.81
C THR A 155 7.79 -3.81 -6.77
N ALA A 156 8.96 -3.32 -7.16
CA ALA A 156 9.04 -2.28 -8.18
C ALA A 156 8.61 -2.87 -9.53
N ARG A 157 7.68 -2.20 -10.23
CA ARG A 157 7.31 -2.56 -11.60
C ARG A 157 7.42 -1.33 -12.49
N THR A 158 8.32 -1.37 -13.46
CA THR A 158 8.29 -0.43 -14.60
C THR A 158 7.14 -0.82 -15.50
N VAL A 159 6.32 0.15 -15.91
CA VAL A 159 5.22 -0.04 -16.86
C VAL A 159 5.72 0.27 -18.26
#